data_AF-A0A7S0NQ48-F1
#
_entry.id   AF-A0A7S0NQ48-F1
#
_cell.length_a   1.000
_cell.length_b   1.000
_cell.length_c   1.000
_cell.angle_alpha   90.00
_cell.angle_beta   90.00
_cell.angle_gamma   90.00
#
_symmetry.space_group_name_H-M   'P 1'
#
loop_
_entity.id
_entity.type
_entity.pdbx_description
1 polymer ?
#
loop_
_entity_poly.entity_id
_entity_poly.type
_entity_poly.pdbx_seq_one_letter_code
_entity_poly.pdbx_strand_id
1 'polypeptide(L)'
;WPCSTPRGADLVLAFNGNISTSDNALLRAAVEQLLQRNVVRECFASASIESAYLHGERDIYDKRRLDATWTLGPNNLFHHFLRIAGARGYRYMMQLEADVFPLREMWLDHLSCLARTTDAWVIGSPFLSNCAYDTRKHMCGELGDAIKFHINGNALYAVGQPAFLAFAQRAQSAELEMWPFDLALHLFLGRQTEELSRVLMRRFTYDPFILNFGAEALSGASLFSLRAEWPNAYLVHSSWWMRQLKQKAASSTSLGSLSPIDTTLSNQSSASMSASSPALASASA
;
A
#
# COMPACT_ATOMS: atom_id res chain seq x y z
N TRP A 1 12.99 -5.89 11.69
CA TRP A 1 12.41 -6.56 10.51
C TRP A 1 13.55 -6.79 9.53
N PRO A 2 14.35 -7.86 9.72
CA PRO A 2 15.37 -8.22 8.75
C PRO A 2 14.69 -8.62 7.43
N CYS A 3 15.14 -8.06 6.31
CA CYS A 3 14.71 -8.52 4.99
C CYS A 3 15.62 -9.67 4.58
N SER A 4 15.05 -10.77 4.06
CA SER A 4 15.84 -11.90 3.57
C SER A 4 16.05 -11.86 2.06
N THR A 5 15.20 -11.11 1.34
CA THR A 5 15.27 -11.00 -0.10
C THR A 5 16.57 -10.33 -0.55
N PRO A 6 17.20 -10.82 -1.64
CA PRO A 6 18.28 -10.10 -2.30
C PRO A 6 17.85 -8.68 -2.67
N ARG A 7 18.81 -7.74 -2.67
CA ARG A 7 18.65 -6.32 -3.03
C ARG A 7 18.13 -6.14 -4.47
N GLY A 8 16.83 -6.34 -4.67
CA GLY A 8 16.16 -6.25 -5.97
C GLY A 8 15.01 -5.24 -6.02
N ALA A 9 14.81 -4.48 -4.95
CA ALA A 9 13.78 -3.44 -4.86
C ALA A 9 14.41 -2.11 -4.45
N ASP A 10 13.95 -1.04 -5.06
CA ASP A 10 14.30 0.34 -4.72
C ASP A 10 13.16 0.99 -3.95
N LEU A 11 13.49 1.81 -2.94
CA LEU A 11 12.52 2.59 -2.17
C LEU A 11 12.53 4.04 -2.66
N VAL A 12 11.37 4.53 -3.08
CA VAL A 12 11.19 5.94 -3.42
C VAL A 12 10.16 6.55 -2.48
N LEU A 13 10.56 7.59 -1.75
CA LEU A 13 9.62 8.45 -1.04
C LEU A 13 9.18 9.58 -1.98
N ALA A 14 7.98 9.41 -2.52
CA ALA A 14 7.39 10.27 -3.53
C ALA A 14 6.63 11.46 -2.91
N PHE A 15 6.89 12.67 -3.44
CA PHE A 15 6.23 13.91 -3.02
C PHE A 15 5.49 14.55 -4.21
N ASN A 16 4.30 15.10 -3.96
CA ASN A 16 3.53 15.81 -4.99
C ASN A 16 4.31 17.05 -5.47
N GLY A 17 4.60 17.98 -4.56
CA GLY A 17 5.33 19.21 -4.84
C GLY A 17 6.85 19.03 -4.90
N ASN A 18 7.57 20.15 -4.86
CA ASN A 18 9.04 20.17 -4.86
C ASN A 18 9.59 20.07 -3.43
N ILE A 19 10.11 18.90 -3.05
CA ILE A 19 10.71 18.65 -1.72
C ILE A 19 12.04 19.38 -1.50
N SER A 20 12.68 19.86 -2.57
CA SER A 20 13.99 20.51 -2.53
C SER A 20 13.94 22.01 -2.24
N THR A 21 12.75 22.60 -2.03
CA THR A 21 12.61 24.01 -1.65
C THR A 21 13.14 24.28 -0.23
N SER A 22 13.51 25.53 0.04
CA SER A 22 13.93 25.96 1.38
C SER A 22 12.88 25.67 2.45
N ASP A 23 11.60 25.84 2.10
CA ASP A 23 10.46 25.67 3.01
C ASP A 23 10.33 24.21 3.48
N ASN A 24 10.82 23.28 2.67
CA ASN A 24 10.80 21.85 2.93
C ASN A 24 12.12 21.31 3.51
N ALA A 25 13.12 22.17 3.79
CA ALA A 25 14.46 21.73 4.17
C ALA A 25 14.48 20.83 5.42
N LEU A 26 13.70 21.18 6.45
CA LEU A 26 13.61 20.38 7.68
C LEU A 26 12.97 19.01 7.44
N LEU A 27 11.88 18.98 6.68
CA LEU A 27 11.20 17.73 6.31
C LEU A 27 12.12 16.85 5.47
N ARG A 28 12.78 17.42 4.45
CA ARG A 28 13.74 16.71 3.61
C ARG A 28 14.87 16.12 4.44
N ALA A 29 15.49 16.90 5.32
CA ALA A 29 16.57 16.41 6.18
C ALA A 29 16.10 15.26 7.10
N ALA A 30 14.90 15.36 7.68
CA ALA A 30 14.34 14.30 8.51
C ALA A 30 14.12 13.01 7.69
N VAL A 31 13.59 13.13 6.47
CA VAL A 31 13.37 11.99 5.58
C VAL A 31 14.69 11.38 5.10
N GLU A 32 15.67 12.20 4.71
CA GLU A 32 17.02 11.74 4.34
C GLU A 32 17.64 10.95 5.49
N GLN A 33 17.52 11.43 6.74
CA GLN A 33 18.00 10.71 7.92
C GLN A 33 17.28 9.36 8.12
N LEU A 34 15.97 9.28 7.84
CA LEU A 34 15.22 8.01 7.89
C LEU A 34 15.76 7.02 6.85
N LEU A 35 16.06 7.47 5.64
CA LEU A 35 16.58 6.62 4.56
C LEU A 35 18.01 6.10 4.85
N GLN A 36 18.77 6.78 5.71
CA GLN A 36 20.10 6.32 6.14
C GLN A 36 20.08 5.21 7.20
N ARG A 37 18.92 4.86 7.76
CA ARG A 37 18.84 3.80 8.77
C ARG A 37 19.28 2.45 8.18
N ASN A 38 20.03 1.68 8.96
CA ASN A 38 20.56 0.37 8.54
C ASN A 38 19.46 -0.54 7.97
N VAL A 39 18.29 -0.59 8.63
CA VAL A 39 17.16 -1.39 8.16
C VAL A 39 16.71 -1.05 6.73
N VAL A 40 16.78 0.22 6.32
CA VAL A 40 16.43 0.62 4.94
C VAL A 40 17.51 0.15 3.98
N ARG A 41 18.78 0.39 4.31
CA ARG A 41 19.95 0.03 3.48
C ARG A 41 20.20 -1.48 3.37
N GLU A 42 19.69 -2.25 4.32
CA GLU A 42 19.71 -3.71 4.30
C GLU A 42 18.61 -4.28 3.40
N CYS A 43 17.43 -3.66 3.41
CA CYS A 43 16.25 -4.15 2.69
C CYS A 43 16.16 -3.72 1.22
N PHE A 44 16.65 -2.53 0.88
CA PHE A 44 16.51 -1.94 -0.45
C PHE A 44 17.86 -1.80 -1.14
N ALA A 45 17.87 -1.93 -2.47
CA ALA A 45 19.06 -1.72 -3.29
C ALA A 45 19.47 -0.25 -3.29
N SER A 46 18.50 0.64 -3.44
CA SER A 46 18.63 2.08 -3.21
C SER A 46 17.41 2.64 -2.49
N ALA A 47 17.60 3.80 -1.87
CA ALA A 47 16.52 4.55 -1.26
C ALA A 47 16.66 6.05 -1.60
N SER A 48 15.62 6.65 -2.15
CA SER A 48 15.64 8.04 -2.61
C SER A 48 14.38 8.81 -2.23
N ILE A 49 14.48 10.14 -2.36
CA ILE A 49 13.36 11.05 -2.28
C ILE A 49 13.17 11.64 -3.68
N GLU A 50 11.92 11.66 -4.16
CA GLU A 50 11.61 12.20 -5.48
C GLU A 50 10.36 13.07 -5.46
N SER A 51 10.32 14.06 -6.36
CA SER A 51 9.23 15.02 -6.49
C SER A 51 8.55 14.88 -7.84
N ALA A 52 7.22 14.95 -7.86
CA ALA A 52 6.44 15.03 -9.10
C ALA A 52 6.27 16.48 -9.61
N TYR A 53 6.68 17.47 -8.80
CA TYR A 53 6.62 18.90 -9.11
C TYR A 53 5.22 19.40 -9.48
N LEU A 54 4.19 18.77 -8.90
CA LEU A 54 2.79 19.17 -9.03
C LEU A 54 2.57 20.50 -8.30
N HIS A 55 1.67 21.31 -8.86
CA HIS A 55 1.28 22.62 -8.33
C HIS A 55 -0.07 23.04 -8.91
N GLY A 56 -0.75 23.95 -8.20
CA GLY A 56 -2.03 24.53 -8.62
C GLY A 56 -3.11 23.46 -8.84
N GLU A 57 -3.81 23.55 -9.97
CA GLU A 57 -4.92 22.65 -10.30
C GLU A 57 -4.51 21.18 -10.47
N ARG A 58 -3.22 20.91 -10.67
CA ARG A 58 -2.68 19.54 -10.79
C ARG A 58 -2.36 18.90 -9.45
N ASP A 59 -2.41 19.66 -8.35
CA ASP A 59 -2.11 19.18 -7.00
C ASP A 59 -3.30 19.40 -6.04
N ILE A 60 -4.50 19.00 -6.49
CA ILE A 60 -5.72 19.09 -5.68
C ILE A 60 -5.93 17.79 -4.93
N TYR A 61 -6.03 17.88 -3.60
CA TYR A 61 -6.51 16.79 -2.76
C TYR A 61 -7.49 17.30 -1.69
N ASP A 62 -8.79 17.39 -2.04
CA ASP A 62 -9.83 17.83 -1.11
C ASP A 62 -10.52 16.64 -0.43
N LYS A 63 -10.18 16.41 0.83
CA LYS A 63 -10.80 15.35 1.65
C LYS A 63 -12.29 15.55 1.92
N ARG A 64 -12.85 16.73 1.64
CA ARG A 64 -14.28 17.01 1.71
C ARG A 64 -15.03 16.53 0.47
N ARG A 65 -14.32 16.22 -0.63
CA ARG A 65 -14.87 15.65 -1.87
C ARG A 65 -16.02 16.46 -2.45
N LEU A 66 -15.85 17.79 -2.50
CA LEU A 66 -16.91 18.72 -2.93
C LEU A 66 -17.04 18.80 -4.46
N ASP A 67 -15.97 18.53 -5.17
CA ASP A 67 -15.88 18.53 -6.62
C ASP A 67 -15.33 17.19 -7.12
N ALA A 68 -15.49 16.91 -8.41
CA ALA A 68 -14.96 15.70 -9.03
C ALA A 68 -13.41 15.69 -9.08
N THR A 69 -12.76 16.85 -8.99
CA THR A 69 -11.29 17.00 -9.06
C THR A 69 -10.58 16.68 -7.73
N TRP A 70 -11.31 16.25 -6.71
CA TRP A 70 -10.79 16.06 -5.35
C TRP A 70 -9.63 15.06 -5.24
N THR A 71 -9.34 14.25 -6.27
CA THR A 71 -8.21 13.30 -6.33
C THR A 71 -7.13 13.63 -7.36
N LEU A 72 -7.17 14.80 -8.01
CA LEU A 72 -6.22 15.12 -9.10
C LEU A 72 -4.75 15.03 -8.66
N GLY A 73 -4.39 15.52 -7.47
CA GLY A 73 -3.03 15.46 -6.95
C GLY A 73 -2.52 14.01 -6.83
N PRO A 74 -3.18 13.15 -6.04
CA PRO A 74 -2.84 11.72 -5.96
C PRO A 74 -2.81 11.00 -7.32
N ASN A 75 -3.77 11.28 -8.22
CA ASN A 75 -3.79 10.67 -9.55
C ASN A 75 -2.56 11.09 -10.38
N ASN A 76 -2.25 12.39 -10.39
CA ASN A 76 -1.09 12.92 -11.11
C ASN A 76 0.23 12.42 -10.53
N LEU A 77 0.31 12.25 -9.20
CA LEU A 77 1.47 11.63 -8.54
C LEU A 77 1.65 10.20 -9.04
N PHE A 78 0.58 9.39 -9.00
CA PHE A 78 0.62 8.02 -9.47
C PHE A 78 1.08 7.92 -10.93
N HIS A 79 0.44 8.65 -11.86
CA HIS A 79 0.80 8.59 -13.28
C HIS A 79 2.22 9.12 -13.55
N HIS A 80 2.70 10.10 -12.78
CA HIS A 80 4.08 10.56 -12.85
C HIS A 80 5.07 9.44 -12.54
N PHE A 81 4.91 8.78 -11.38
CA PHE A 81 5.81 7.72 -10.94
C PHE A 81 5.64 6.42 -11.74
N LEU A 82 4.44 6.13 -12.24
CA LEU A 82 4.19 5.01 -13.16
C LEU A 82 5.07 5.11 -14.41
N ARG A 83 5.13 6.28 -15.03
CA ARG A 83 5.97 6.53 -16.21
C ARG A 83 7.45 6.50 -15.88
N ILE A 84 7.87 7.12 -14.77
CA ILE A 84 9.27 7.10 -14.34
C ILE A 84 9.74 5.67 -14.09
N ALA A 85 8.94 4.86 -13.39
CA ALA A 85 9.28 3.48 -13.12
C ALA A 85 9.39 2.65 -14.41
N GLY A 86 8.44 2.81 -15.34
CA GLY A 86 8.53 2.18 -16.66
C GLY A 86 9.79 2.62 -17.44
N ALA A 87 10.09 3.91 -17.47
CA ALA A 87 11.25 4.46 -18.17
C ALA A 87 12.60 4.03 -17.57
N ARG A 88 12.64 3.76 -16.27
CA ARG A 88 13.82 3.20 -15.57
C ARG A 88 13.96 1.68 -15.73
N GLY A 89 13.03 1.02 -16.42
CA GLY A 89 13.11 -0.41 -16.70
C GLY A 89 12.68 -1.31 -15.55
N TYR A 90 11.93 -0.79 -14.56
CA TYR A 90 11.36 -1.65 -13.52
C TYR A 90 10.31 -2.59 -14.12
N ARG A 91 10.24 -3.83 -13.62
CA ARG A 91 9.19 -4.77 -14.01
C ARG A 91 7.85 -4.44 -13.35
N TYR A 92 7.90 -4.12 -12.06
CA TYR A 92 6.75 -3.74 -11.25
C TYR A 92 7.07 -2.50 -10.41
N MET A 93 6.02 -1.73 -10.11
CA MET A 93 6.02 -0.65 -9.13
C MET A 93 5.00 -1.00 -8.04
N MET A 94 5.42 -1.04 -6.77
CA MET A 94 4.48 -1.06 -5.65
C MET A 94 4.18 0.38 -5.24
N GLN A 95 2.92 0.80 -5.33
CA GLN A 95 2.47 2.05 -4.73
C GLN A 95 1.97 1.76 -3.32
N LEU A 96 2.45 2.55 -2.35
CA LEU A 96 1.99 2.50 -0.96
C LEU A 96 1.70 3.92 -0.47
N GLU A 97 0.57 4.10 0.18
CA GLU A 97 0.26 5.30 0.94
C GLU A 97 1.01 5.29 2.28
N ALA A 98 1.19 6.48 2.87
CA ALA A 98 1.99 6.65 4.09
C ALA A 98 1.33 6.08 5.36
N ASP A 99 0.07 5.68 5.29
CA ASP A 99 -0.72 5.06 6.36
C ASP A 99 -0.95 3.55 6.14
N VAL A 100 -0.08 2.92 5.34
CA VAL A 100 0.07 1.47 5.28
C VAL A 100 1.09 1.00 6.32
N PHE A 101 0.71 -0.04 7.07
CA PHE A 101 1.53 -0.64 8.11
C PHE A 101 1.84 -2.11 7.82
N PRO A 102 3.04 -2.59 8.20
CA PRO A 102 3.33 -4.01 8.15
C PRO A 102 2.52 -4.76 9.19
N LEU A 103 1.68 -5.70 8.74
CA LEU A 103 1.11 -6.74 9.58
C LEU A 103 2.12 -7.84 9.84
N ARG A 104 2.94 -8.23 8.85
CA ARG A 104 3.86 -9.37 8.98
C ARG A 104 5.27 -9.08 8.51
N GLU A 105 6.18 -9.90 9.01
CA GLU A 105 7.56 -9.89 8.55
C GLU A 105 7.59 -10.36 7.11
N MET A 106 8.68 -10.07 6.41
CA MET A 106 8.91 -10.59 5.05
C MET A 106 7.86 -10.10 4.03
N TRP A 107 7.19 -8.98 4.31
CA TRP A 107 6.23 -8.40 3.35
C TRP A 107 6.93 -8.03 2.04
N LEU A 108 8.16 -7.51 2.09
CA LEU A 108 8.94 -7.19 0.89
C LEU A 108 9.31 -8.44 0.09
N ASP A 109 9.68 -9.52 0.78
CA ASP A 109 9.96 -10.83 0.17
C ASP A 109 8.72 -11.38 -0.54
N HIS A 110 7.55 -11.25 0.09
CA HIS A 110 6.28 -11.63 -0.50
C HIS A 110 5.97 -10.82 -1.77
N LEU A 111 6.12 -9.48 -1.73
CA LEU A 111 5.97 -8.64 -2.93
C LEU A 111 6.95 -9.00 -4.03
N SER A 112 8.21 -9.29 -3.69
CA SER A 112 9.23 -9.74 -4.63
C SER A 112 8.89 -11.11 -5.25
N CYS A 113 8.29 -12.01 -4.48
CA CYS A 113 7.77 -13.27 -4.99
C CYS A 113 6.65 -13.02 -6.00
N LEU A 114 5.62 -12.25 -5.62
CA LEU A 114 4.51 -11.89 -6.50
C LEU A 114 5.02 -11.27 -7.81
N ALA A 115 5.88 -10.24 -7.72
CA ALA A 115 6.45 -9.55 -8.88
C ALA A 115 7.20 -10.49 -9.84
N ARG A 116 7.76 -11.60 -9.36
CA ARG A 116 8.50 -12.57 -10.19
C ARG A 116 7.58 -13.60 -10.83
N THR A 117 6.58 -14.09 -10.10
CA THR A 117 5.75 -15.23 -10.49
C THR A 117 4.50 -14.86 -11.27
N THR A 118 4.07 -13.60 -11.21
CA THR A 118 2.83 -13.14 -11.87
C THR A 118 3.07 -12.46 -13.22
N ASP A 119 2.04 -12.54 -14.08
CA ASP A 119 1.89 -11.77 -15.31
C ASP A 119 0.70 -10.77 -15.25
N ALA A 120 0.06 -10.64 -14.08
CA ALA A 120 -1.00 -9.68 -13.84
C ALA A 120 -0.48 -8.24 -14.00
N TRP A 121 -1.34 -7.34 -14.48
CA TRP A 121 -1.05 -5.92 -14.58
C TRP A 121 -1.21 -5.19 -13.27
N VAL A 122 -2.24 -5.56 -12.49
CA VAL A 122 -2.54 -4.96 -11.20
C VAL A 122 -2.79 -6.06 -10.19
N ILE A 123 -2.11 -5.97 -9.03
CA ILE A 123 -2.31 -6.88 -7.89
C ILE A 123 -2.50 -6.06 -6.63
N GLY A 124 -3.67 -6.15 -6.03
CA GLY A 124 -3.96 -5.50 -4.76
C GLY A 124 -5.27 -6.00 -4.16
N SER A 125 -5.61 -5.53 -2.97
CA SER A 125 -6.84 -5.97 -2.32
C SER A 125 -8.04 -5.13 -2.72
N PRO A 126 -9.24 -5.73 -2.84
CA PRO A 126 -10.46 -4.95 -2.92
C PRO A 126 -10.62 -4.09 -1.66
N PHE A 127 -11.43 -3.05 -1.78
CA PHE A 127 -11.85 -2.23 -0.65
C PHE A 127 -12.73 -3.08 0.28
N LEU A 128 -12.27 -3.29 1.52
CA LEU A 128 -12.93 -4.16 2.50
C LEU A 128 -13.91 -3.42 3.40
N SER A 129 -13.88 -2.09 3.40
CA SER A 129 -14.77 -1.31 4.26
C SER A 129 -16.21 -1.44 3.82
N ASN A 130 -17.10 -1.59 4.80
CA ASN A 130 -18.53 -1.72 4.57
C ASN A 130 -19.18 -0.41 4.10
N CYS A 131 -18.45 0.72 4.18
CA CYS A 131 -18.97 2.03 3.82
C CYS A 131 -17.90 2.98 3.26
N ALA A 132 -18.32 4.00 2.51
CA ALA A 132 -17.52 5.19 2.29
C ALA A 132 -17.87 6.18 3.40
N TYR A 133 -16.92 6.47 4.28
CA TYR A 133 -17.13 7.46 5.32
C TYR A 133 -17.26 8.86 4.69
N ASP A 134 -18.45 9.46 4.83
CA ASP A 134 -18.68 10.87 4.50
C ASP A 134 -18.15 11.73 5.66
N THR A 135 -17.02 12.37 5.42
CA THR A 135 -16.36 13.24 6.41
C THR A 135 -17.18 14.46 6.79
N ARG A 136 -18.15 14.89 5.96
CA ARG A 136 -19.02 16.04 6.24
C ARG A 136 -20.18 15.66 7.14
N LYS A 137 -20.82 14.53 6.83
CA LYS A 137 -21.98 14.03 7.58
C LYS A 137 -21.58 13.19 8.79
N HIS A 138 -20.29 12.90 8.93
CA HIS A 138 -19.76 11.96 9.91
C HIS A 138 -20.47 10.61 9.90
N MET A 139 -20.90 10.15 8.71
CA MET A 139 -21.71 8.95 8.56
C MET A 139 -21.18 8.05 7.45
N CYS A 140 -21.43 6.75 7.61
CA CYS A 140 -21.22 5.77 6.57
C CYS A 140 -22.29 5.93 5.48
N GLY A 141 -21.88 6.16 4.23
CA GLY A 141 -22.74 6.05 3.07
C GLY A 141 -22.58 4.70 2.37
N GLU A 142 -23.65 4.22 1.72
CA GLU A 142 -23.57 3.06 0.85
C GLU A 142 -22.57 3.30 -0.29
N LEU A 143 -21.75 2.28 -0.51
CA LEU A 143 -20.77 2.22 -1.57
C LEU A 143 -21.48 1.79 -2.86
N GLY A 144 -21.63 2.70 -3.84
CA GLY A 144 -22.13 2.32 -5.17
C GLY A 144 -21.25 1.22 -5.79
N ASP A 145 -21.83 0.32 -6.58
CA ASP A 145 -21.17 -0.95 -6.97
C ASP A 145 -19.75 -0.82 -7.54
N ALA A 146 -19.46 0.26 -8.27
CA ALA A 146 -18.15 0.50 -8.87
C ALA A 146 -17.00 0.57 -7.85
N ILE A 147 -17.26 1.10 -6.65
CA ILE A 147 -16.22 1.29 -5.62
C ILE A 147 -15.78 -0.04 -4.99
N LYS A 148 -16.57 -1.11 -5.12
CA LYS A 148 -16.21 -2.46 -4.61
C LYS A 148 -14.95 -2.99 -5.30
N PHE A 149 -14.66 -2.49 -6.49
CA PHE A 149 -13.48 -2.83 -7.28
C PHE A 149 -12.29 -1.90 -7.05
N HIS A 150 -12.46 -0.87 -6.21
CA HIS A 150 -11.39 0.05 -5.84
C HIS A 150 -10.33 -0.70 -5.02
N ILE A 151 -9.07 -0.58 -5.45
CA ILE A 151 -7.91 -1.19 -4.80
C ILE A 151 -7.26 -0.20 -3.81
N ASN A 152 -7.80 1.02 -3.73
CA ASN A 152 -7.31 2.13 -2.91
C ASN A 152 -5.85 2.49 -3.21
N GLY A 153 -5.44 2.32 -4.47
CA GLY A 153 -4.10 2.66 -4.94
C GLY A 153 -2.92 1.83 -4.40
N ASN A 154 -3.12 1.09 -3.30
CA ASN A 154 -2.08 0.32 -2.61
C ASN A 154 -1.87 -1.06 -3.28
N ALA A 155 -1.15 -1.07 -4.39
CA ALA A 155 -1.06 -2.24 -5.28
C ALA A 155 0.29 -2.35 -6.00
N LEU A 156 0.53 -3.55 -6.55
CA LEU A 156 1.58 -3.83 -7.53
C LEU A 156 1.08 -3.49 -8.93
N TYR A 157 1.87 -2.74 -9.71
CA TYR A 157 1.56 -2.35 -11.08
C TYR A 157 2.66 -2.81 -12.03
N ALA A 158 2.33 -3.49 -13.12
CA ALA A 158 3.28 -4.09 -14.06
C ALA A 158 3.91 -3.08 -15.03
N VAL A 159 4.62 -2.08 -14.52
CA VAL A 159 5.19 -0.98 -15.29
C VAL A 159 6.19 -1.40 -16.37
N GLY A 160 6.75 -2.62 -16.29
CA GLY A 160 7.60 -3.18 -17.34
C GLY A 160 6.85 -3.78 -18.52
N GLN A 161 5.51 -3.84 -18.48
CA GLN A 161 4.68 -4.33 -19.58
C GLN A 161 4.15 -3.15 -20.43
N PRO A 162 4.61 -2.98 -21.69
CA PRO A 162 4.15 -1.87 -22.54
C PRO A 162 2.64 -1.84 -22.75
N ALA A 163 2.00 -3.01 -22.84
CA ALA A 163 0.55 -3.12 -22.98
C ALA A 163 -0.21 -2.54 -21.78
N PHE A 164 0.32 -2.73 -20.56
CA PHE A 164 -0.25 -2.15 -19.35
C PHE A 164 -0.08 -0.64 -19.33
N LEU A 165 1.13 -0.11 -19.62
CA LEU A 165 1.36 1.34 -19.66
C LEU A 165 0.44 2.03 -20.68
N ALA A 166 0.27 1.44 -21.86
CA ALA A 166 -0.65 1.95 -22.88
C ALA A 166 -2.12 1.88 -22.42
N PHE A 167 -2.51 0.82 -21.71
CA PHE A 167 -3.83 0.72 -21.10
C PHE A 167 -4.06 1.81 -20.05
N ALA A 168 -3.12 2.00 -19.13
CA ALA A 168 -3.21 3.00 -18.07
C ALA A 168 -3.26 4.43 -18.63
N GLN A 169 -2.50 4.71 -19.68
CA GLN A 169 -2.54 6.00 -20.38
C GLN A 169 -3.91 6.25 -21.03
N ARG A 170 -4.49 5.24 -21.70
CA ARG A 170 -5.84 5.36 -22.29
C ARG A 170 -6.92 5.54 -21.24
N ALA A 171 -6.81 4.84 -20.12
CA ALA A 171 -7.74 4.99 -18.99
C ALA A 171 -7.70 6.43 -18.46
N GLN A 172 -6.50 7.00 -18.28
CA GLN A 172 -6.32 8.39 -17.85
C GLN A 172 -7.00 9.38 -18.82
N SER A 173 -6.84 9.19 -20.13
CA SER A 173 -7.39 10.11 -21.15
C SER A 173 -8.88 9.92 -21.46
N ALA A 174 -9.55 8.91 -20.90
CA ALA A 174 -10.92 8.53 -21.27
C ALA A 174 -12.00 9.26 -20.43
N GLU A 175 -11.84 10.54 -20.12
CA GLU A 175 -12.74 11.28 -19.21
C GLU A 175 -12.83 10.65 -17.81
N LEU A 176 -11.80 9.88 -17.42
CA LEU A 176 -11.70 9.23 -16.13
C LEU A 176 -10.59 9.82 -15.24
N GLU A 177 -9.93 10.89 -15.69
CA GLU A 177 -8.83 11.55 -14.96
C GLU A 177 -9.23 12.04 -13.56
N MET A 178 -10.51 12.37 -13.37
CA MET A 178 -11.07 12.83 -12.09
C MET A 178 -11.39 11.68 -11.12
N TRP A 179 -11.44 10.44 -11.59
CA TRP A 179 -11.67 9.28 -10.74
C TRP A 179 -10.36 8.83 -10.10
N PRO A 180 -10.37 8.26 -8.87
CA PRO A 180 -9.19 7.61 -8.32
C PRO A 180 -8.55 6.68 -9.37
N PHE A 181 -7.24 6.83 -9.61
CA PHE A 181 -6.58 6.25 -10.77
C PHE A 181 -6.82 4.73 -10.95
N ASP A 182 -6.88 3.97 -9.86
CA ASP A 182 -7.11 2.52 -9.88
C ASP A 182 -8.58 2.18 -10.19
N LEU A 183 -9.52 2.97 -9.69
CA LEU A 183 -10.92 2.90 -10.09
C LEU A 183 -11.10 3.30 -11.55
N ALA A 184 -10.35 4.30 -12.05
CA ALA A 184 -10.34 4.68 -13.45
C ALA A 184 -9.89 3.51 -14.36
N LEU A 185 -8.87 2.74 -13.95
CA LEU A 185 -8.46 1.52 -14.67
C LEU A 185 -9.61 0.51 -14.77
N HIS A 186 -10.33 0.28 -13.66
CA HIS A 186 -11.45 -0.65 -13.62
C HIS A 186 -12.67 -0.16 -14.42
N LEU A 187 -13.02 1.12 -14.32
CA LEU A 187 -14.10 1.73 -15.11
C LEU A 187 -13.78 1.68 -16.60
N PHE A 188 -12.52 1.94 -16.98
CA PHE A 188 -12.09 1.86 -18.37
C PHE A 188 -12.17 0.42 -18.91
N LEU A 189 -11.88 -0.57 -18.07
CA LEU A 189 -12.08 -1.99 -18.39
C LEU A 189 -13.56 -2.32 -18.67
N GLY A 190 -14.48 -1.76 -17.90
CA GLY A 190 -15.93 -1.92 -18.12
C GLY A 190 -16.47 -1.22 -19.39
N ARG A 191 -15.70 -0.30 -19.97
CA ARG A 191 -16.04 0.37 -21.25
C ARG A 191 -15.56 -0.38 -22.49
N GLN A 192 -14.82 -1.48 -22.33
CA GLN A 192 -14.36 -2.27 -23.46
C GLN A 192 -15.47 -3.21 -23.97
N THR A 193 -15.24 -3.83 -25.13
CA THR A 193 -16.10 -4.93 -25.59
C THR A 193 -16.06 -6.08 -24.59
N GLU A 194 -17.15 -6.83 -24.44
CA GLU A 194 -17.23 -7.93 -23.47
C GLU A 194 -16.08 -8.94 -23.63
N GLU A 195 -15.71 -9.25 -24.88
CA GLU A 195 -14.58 -10.12 -25.19
C GLU A 195 -13.26 -9.56 -24.67
N LEU A 196 -12.97 -8.29 -24.95
CA LEU A 196 -11.75 -7.65 -24.49
C LEU A 196 -11.75 -7.50 -22.97
N SER A 197 -12.87 -7.13 -22.36
CA SER A 197 -13.01 -7.06 -20.91
C SER A 197 -12.71 -8.42 -20.27
N ARG A 198 -13.20 -9.53 -20.81
CA ARG A 198 -12.94 -10.88 -20.27
C ARG A 198 -11.46 -11.26 -20.31
N VAL A 199 -10.75 -10.87 -21.38
CA VAL A 199 -9.31 -11.08 -21.50
C VAL A 199 -8.55 -10.21 -20.50
N LEU A 200 -8.90 -8.92 -20.43
CA LEU A 200 -8.23 -7.95 -19.58
C LEU A 200 -8.52 -8.15 -18.09
N MET A 201 -9.70 -8.64 -17.71
CA MET A 201 -10.04 -8.97 -16.31
C MET A 201 -9.04 -9.96 -15.69
N ARG A 202 -8.47 -10.88 -16.48
CA ARG A 202 -7.44 -11.81 -16.02
C ARG A 202 -6.11 -11.12 -15.69
N ARG A 203 -5.93 -9.87 -16.13
CA ARG A 203 -4.78 -9.02 -15.79
C ARG A 203 -4.96 -8.28 -14.47
N PHE A 204 -6.13 -8.35 -13.84
CA PHE A 204 -6.38 -7.78 -12.52
C PHE A 204 -6.52 -8.92 -11.51
N THR A 205 -5.65 -8.95 -10.52
CA THR A 205 -5.69 -9.96 -9.45
C THR A 205 -6.02 -9.28 -8.13
N TYR A 206 -7.10 -9.74 -7.51
CA TYR A 206 -7.47 -9.34 -6.17
C TYR A 206 -6.82 -10.26 -5.16
N ASP A 207 -5.83 -9.75 -4.42
CA ASP A 207 -5.04 -10.52 -3.46
C ASP A 207 -5.05 -9.82 -2.09
N PRO A 208 -5.37 -10.53 -0.99
CA PRO A 208 -5.50 -9.95 0.35
C PRO A 208 -4.16 -9.71 1.05
N PHE A 209 -3.01 -9.72 0.35
CA PHE A 209 -1.70 -9.41 0.96
C PHE A 209 -1.66 -8.03 1.64
N ILE A 210 -2.56 -7.12 1.25
CA ILE A 210 -2.79 -5.83 1.92
C ILE A 210 -4.26 -5.69 2.29
N LEU A 211 -4.58 -5.44 3.56
CA LEU A 211 -5.98 -5.23 3.96
C LEU A 211 -6.37 -3.76 3.83
N ASN A 212 -7.32 -3.45 2.95
CA ASN A 212 -7.76 -2.08 2.66
C ASN A 212 -9.03 -1.70 3.41
N PHE A 213 -8.89 -1.17 4.64
CA PHE A 213 -10.01 -0.68 5.44
C PHE A 213 -10.26 0.84 5.29
N GLY A 214 -9.32 1.56 4.69
CA GLY A 214 -9.45 2.99 4.42
C GLY A 214 -9.66 3.83 5.69
N ALA A 215 -10.83 4.44 5.82
CA ALA A 215 -11.18 5.32 6.94
C ALA A 215 -11.86 4.60 8.11
N GLU A 216 -12.29 3.36 7.91
CA GLU A 216 -13.06 2.61 8.90
C GLU A 216 -12.26 2.46 10.20
N ALA A 217 -12.92 2.74 11.32
CA ALA A 217 -12.35 2.52 12.62
C ALA A 217 -12.34 1.02 12.88
N LEU A 218 -11.15 0.43 13.01
CA LEU A 218 -11.01 -0.96 13.46
C LEU A 218 -11.12 -1.03 14.98
N SER A 219 -12.19 -0.45 15.53
CA SER A 219 -12.45 -0.40 16.96
C SER A 219 -12.60 -1.83 17.50
N GLY A 220 -11.68 -2.22 18.37
CA GLY A 220 -11.66 -3.56 18.99
C GLY A 220 -10.81 -4.59 18.25
N ALA A 221 -10.43 -4.36 17.00
CA ALA A 221 -9.46 -5.23 16.32
C ALA A 221 -8.04 -4.81 16.71
N SER A 222 -7.29 -5.75 17.27
CA SER A 222 -5.86 -5.58 17.49
C SER A 222 -5.08 -6.01 16.25
N LEU A 223 -3.84 -5.55 16.09
CA LEU A 223 -2.96 -6.11 15.06
C LEU A 223 -2.81 -7.64 15.22
N PHE A 224 -2.92 -8.14 16.44
CA PHE A 224 -2.89 -9.57 16.72
C PHE A 224 -4.13 -10.29 16.16
N SER A 225 -5.34 -9.76 16.38
CA SER A 225 -6.55 -10.38 15.84
C SER A 225 -6.58 -10.33 14.32
N LEU A 226 -6.14 -9.22 13.70
CA LEU A 226 -6.02 -9.12 12.24
C LEU A 226 -5.04 -10.17 11.68
N ARG A 227 -3.91 -10.40 12.35
CA ARG A 227 -2.97 -11.47 11.97
C ARG A 227 -3.59 -12.87 12.13
N ALA A 228 -4.45 -13.09 13.11
CA ALA A 228 -5.09 -14.39 13.27
C ALA A 228 -6.14 -14.63 12.19
N GLU A 229 -6.95 -13.62 11.89
CA GLU A 229 -8.06 -13.69 10.94
C GLU A 229 -7.60 -13.70 9.48
N TRP A 230 -6.50 -12.98 9.16
CA TRP A 230 -5.97 -12.85 7.82
C TRP A 230 -4.55 -13.42 7.73
N PRO A 231 -4.39 -14.76 7.68
CA PRO A 231 -3.09 -15.43 7.68
C PRO A 231 -2.19 -15.02 6.51
N ASN A 232 -2.79 -14.65 5.38
CA ASN A 232 -2.09 -14.27 4.15
C ASN A 232 -1.87 -12.76 3.98
N ALA A 233 -2.37 -11.93 4.91
CA ALA A 233 -2.16 -10.49 4.86
C ALA A 233 -0.81 -10.10 5.46
N TYR A 234 -0.05 -9.31 4.71
CA TYR A 234 1.27 -8.80 5.10
C TYR A 234 1.24 -7.31 5.46
N LEU A 235 0.29 -6.57 4.91
CA LEU A 235 0.12 -5.13 5.09
C LEU A 235 -1.32 -4.81 5.51
N VAL A 236 -1.51 -3.68 6.18
CA VAL A 236 -2.82 -3.11 6.48
C VAL A 236 -2.82 -1.63 6.16
N HIS A 237 -3.79 -1.18 5.39
CA HIS A 237 -4.04 0.22 5.13
C HIS A 237 -5.21 0.69 6.03
N SER A 238 -4.90 1.57 6.98
CA SER A 238 -5.92 2.20 7.82
C SER A 238 -5.45 3.52 8.40
N SER A 239 -6.15 4.59 8.02
CA SER A 239 -5.92 5.94 8.55
C SER A 239 -6.18 6.04 10.06
N TRP A 240 -6.91 5.09 10.65
CA TRP A 240 -7.19 5.05 12.09
C TRP A 240 -5.92 4.79 12.91
N TRP A 241 -5.03 3.88 12.49
CA TRP A 241 -3.77 3.63 13.20
C TRP A 241 -2.87 4.86 13.22
N MET A 242 -2.81 5.61 12.12
CA MET A 242 -2.07 6.87 12.10
C MET A 242 -2.60 7.88 13.12
N ARG A 243 -3.92 7.93 13.35
CA ARG A 243 -4.51 8.79 14.40
C ARG A 243 -4.06 8.33 15.79
N GLN A 244 -4.07 7.03 16.06
CA GLN A 244 -3.63 6.48 17.34
C GLN A 244 -2.14 6.77 17.62
N LEU A 245 -1.28 6.59 16.61
CA LEU A 245 0.15 6.90 16.75
C LEU A 245 0.39 8.38 17.01
N LYS A 246 -0.33 9.28 16.33
CA LYS A 246 -0.24 10.72 16.55
C LYS A 246 -0.69 11.11 17.96
N GLN A 247 -1.79 10.53 18.45
CA GLN A 247 -2.28 10.76 19.81
C GLN A 247 -1.27 10.30 20.86
N LYS A 248 -0.70 9.10 20.68
CA LYS A 248 0.35 8.58 21.57
C LYS A 248 1.60 9.47 21.56
N ALA A 249 2.07 9.87 20.39
CA ALA A 249 3.21 10.77 20.25
C ALA A 249 2.96 12.11 20.96
N ALA A 250 1.80 12.74 20.75
CA ALA A 250 1.42 14.00 21.40
C ALA A 250 1.33 13.87 22.94
N SER A 251 0.85 12.73 23.44
CA SER A 251 0.81 12.46 24.89
C SER A 251 2.19 12.18 25.50
N SER A 252 3.14 11.68 24.71
CA SER A 252 4.51 11.42 25.18
C SER A 252 5.38 12.68 25.25
N THR A 253 5.11 13.70 24.41
CA THR A 253 5.82 14.98 24.46
C THR A 253 5.39 15.88 25.63
N SER A 254 4.26 15.59 26.29
CA SER A 254 3.81 16.32 27.49
C SER A 254 4.39 15.79 28.81
N LEU A 255 5.12 14.68 28.79
CA LEU A 255 5.82 14.12 29.95
C LEU A 255 7.33 14.16 29.68
N GLY A 256 8.04 15.04 30.37
CA GLY A 256 9.47 15.27 30.17
C GLY A 256 10.34 13.99 30.26
N SER A 257 11.40 13.99 29.45
CA SER A 257 12.45 12.96 29.29
C SER A 257 12.04 11.72 28.47
N LEU A 258 12.37 11.76 27.18
CA LEU A 258 12.37 10.59 26.31
C LEU A 258 13.53 9.66 26.70
N SER A 259 13.21 8.53 27.34
CA SER A 259 14.06 7.33 27.21
C SER A 259 13.80 6.69 25.84
N PRO A 260 14.81 6.04 25.22
CA PRO A 260 14.66 5.40 23.92
C PRO A 260 13.51 4.39 23.94
N ILE A 261 12.74 4.36 22.85
CA ILE A 261 11.66 3.39 22.61
C ILE A 261 12.25 1.99 22.78
N ASP A 262 11.87 1.34 23.87
CA ASP A 262 12.20 -0.04 24.18
C ASP A 262 11.57 -0.93 23.10
N THR A 263 12.41 -1.51 22.25
CA THR A 263 12.03 -2.44 21.18
C THR A 263 12.04 -3.89 21.66
N THR A 264 12.04 -4.11 22.98
CA THR A 264 11.91 -5.43 23.59
C THR A 264 10.45 -5.91 23.57
N LEU A 265 9.95 -6.26 22.39
CA LEU A 265 9.01 -7.36 22.27
C LEU A 265 9.80 -8.63 22.54
N SER A 266 9.87 -8.98 23.82
CA SER A 266 10.53 -10.16 24.33
C SER A 266 9.96 -11.42 23.71
N ASN A 267 10.90 -12.25 23.22
CA ASN A 267 10.74 -13.70 23.10
C ASN A 267 10.09 -14.25 24.37
N GLN A 268 8.86 -14.74 24.26
CA GLN A 268 8.32 -15.71 25.20
C GLN A 268 7.75 -16.90 24.44
N SER A 269 8.10 -18.08 24.97
CA SER A 269 7.69 -19.44 24.62
C SER A 269 8.46 -20.19 23.53
N SER A 270 9.72 -20.51 23.84
CA SER A 270 10.20 -21.88 23.61
C SER A 270 9.56 -22.81 24.65
N ALA A 271 8.39 -23.36 24.31
CA ALA A 271 7.85 -24.53 25.01
C ALA A 271 8.36 -25.78 24.29
N SER A 272 9.23 -26.53 24.97
CA SER A 272 9.68 -27.85 24.57
C SER A 272 8.50 -28.82 24.50
N MET A 273 8.09 -29.22 23.31
CA MET A 273 7.29 -30.43 23.12
C MET A 273 8.24 -31.62 22.98
N SER A 274 8.36 -32.39 24.05
CA SER A 274 8.92 -33.73 24.02
C SER A 274 7.97 -34.65 23.25
N ALA A 275 8.35 -35.01 22.03
CA ALA A 275 7.70 -36.09 21.30
C ALA A 275 8.03 -37.42 21.99
N SER A 276 7.02 -38.03 22.60
CA SER A 276 7.04 -39.45 22.99
C SER A 276 6.55 -40.26 21.80
N SER A 277 7.41 -41.14 21.29
CA SER A 277 7.08 -42.13 20.26
C SER A 277 6.05 -43.14 20.79
N PRO A 278 5.03 -43.53 20.02
CA PRO A 278 4.36 -44.80 20.24
C PRO A 278 5.06 -45.91 19.47
N ALA A 279 5.31 -46.99 20.21
CA ALA A 279 5.87 -48.25 19.73
C ALA A 279 4.94 -48.94 18.72
N LEU A 280 5.59 -49.70 17.82
CA LEU A 280 4.97 -50.71 16.96
C LEU A 280 4.15 -51.71 17.79
N ALA A 281 2.94 -52.01 17.33
CA ALA A 281 2.26 -53.26 17.64
C ALA A 281 1.94 -53.98 16.33
N SER A 282 2.70 -55.06 16.10
CA SER A 282 2.37 -56.13 15.18
C SER A 282 1.15 -56.90 15.68
N ALA A 283 0.15 -57.13 14.82
CA ALA A 283 -0.78 -58.24 14.99
C ALA A 283 -1.18 -58.78 13.62
N SER A 284 -0.62 -59.94 13.33
CA SER A 284 -1.06 -60.91 12.34
C SER A 284 -2.33 -61.63 12.82
N ALA A 285 -3.33 -61.72 11.94
CA ALA A 285 -4.20 -62.89 11.77
C ALA A 285 -4.81 -62.81 10.36
#